data_AF-A0AAW6FP81-F1
#
_entry.id   AF-A0AAW6FP81-F1
#
_cell.length_a   1.000
_cell.length_b   1.000
_cell.length_c   1.000
_cell.angle_alpha   90.00
_cell.angle_beta   90.00
_cell.angle_gamma   90.00
#
_symmetry.space_group_name_H-M   'P 1'
#
loop_
_entity.id
_entity.type
_entity.pdbx_description
1 polymer ?
#
loop_
_entity_poly.entity_id
_entity_poly.type
_entity_poly.pdbx_seq_one_letter_code
_entity_poly.pdbx_strand_id
1 'polypeptide(L)'
;METNVQYFGQSANIPAGIFSGTEIFAHRGELYAIYNGVRILFQDLPSMEKRNFVEMYMKDKESQEFIRKQFGITGFESGFRQWLFCKFGALDGDPDSINDQITPDTYNSACQRIDCPGRGKICGSDIALKSYEIATLRELKSGKTAKEIADSLCISEPAVKSRIEKLKNKFNVANAVALIGIVTELGI
;
A
#
# COMPACT_ATOMS: atom_id res chain seq x y z
N MET A 1 -2.21 0.75 -14.64
CA MET A 1 -2.25 0.83 -13.17
C MET A 1 -3.32 1.86 -12.81
N GLU A 2 -4.43 1.44 -12.21
CA GLU A 2 -5.46 2.36 -11.72
C GLU A 2 -5.11 2.79 -10.29
N THR A 3 -5.07 4.10 -10.03
CA THR A 3 -4.59 4.70 -8.78
C THR A 3 -5.72 5.45 -8.06
N ASN A 4 -5.73 5.43 -6.73
CA ASN A 4 -6.72 6.11 -5.87
C ASN A 4 -6.72 7.66 -5.95
N VAL A 5 -5.70 8.28 -6.54
CA VAL A 5 -5.64 9.73 -6.63
C VAL A 5 -6.41 10.23 -7.87
N GLN A 6 -7.69 10.54 -7.71
CA GLN A 6 -8.58 10.88 -8.83
C GLN A 6 -8.64 12.37 -9.17
N TYR A 7 -8.23 13.28 -8.28
CA TYR A 7 -8.29 14.73 -8.54
C TYR A 7 -7.08 15.47 -7.97
N PHE A 8 -6.21 15.96 -8.86
CA PHE A 8 -5.42 17.16 -8.58
C PHE A 8 -6.13 18.33 -9.27
N GLY A 9 -6.86 19.14 -8.51
CA GLY A 9 -7.11 20.52 -8.96
C GLY A 9 -5.78 21.23 -9.14
N GLN A 10 -5.74 22.36 -9.86
CA GLN A 10 -4.53 23.15 -10.13
C GLN A 10 -3.73 23.59 -8.88
N SER A 11 -4.19 23.25 -7.67
CA SER A 11 -3.59 23.52 -6.37
C SER A 11 -3.70 22.31 -5.42
N ALA A 12 -3.56 21.07 -5.89
CA ALA A 12 -3.52 19.94 -4.96
C ALA A 12 -2.14 19.87 -4.29
N ASN A 13 -2.13 20.40 -3.07
CA ASN A 13 -1.00 20.46 -2.17
C ASN A 13 -0.40 19.06 -2.00
N ILE A 14 0.91 18.96 -2.16
CA ILE A 14 1.71 17.85 -1.64
C ILE A 14 1.37 17.73 -0.14
N PRO A 15 1.25 16.52 0.44
CA PRO A 15 1.10 16.39 1.88
C PRO A 15 2.15 17.24 2.60
N ALA A 16 1.71 18.09 3.52
CA ALA A 16 2.66 18.83 4.35
C ALA A 16 3.43 17.81 5.20
N GLY A 17 4.76 17.75 5.09
CA GLY A 17 5.55 16.91 6.00
C GLY A 17 6.90 16.42 5.49
N ILE A 18 7.06 16.13 4.20
CA ILE A 18 8.29 15.52 3.68
C ILE A 18 9.31 16.59 3.28
N PHE A 19 9.95 17.18 4.29
CA PHE A 19 11.01 18.19 4.11
C PHE A 19 12.39 17.58 3.86
N SER A 20 12.56 16.28 4.13
CA SER A 20 13.81 15.54 3.97
C SER A 20 13.52 14.09 3.60
N GLY A 21 14.38 13.50 2.78
CA GLY A 21 14.26 12.11 2.34
C GLY A 21 13.55 11.96 0.99
N THR A 22 13.25 10.72 0.66
CA THR A 22 12.59 10.30 -0.57
C THR A 22 11.31 9.56 -0.24
N GLU A 23 10.19 9.98 -0.82
CA GLU A 23 8.91 9.26 -0.81
C GLU A 23 8.54 8.92 -2.25
N ILE A 24 8.34 7.66 -2.58
CA ILE A 24 7.85 7.22 -3.88
C ILE A 24 6.34 7.09 -3.79
N PHE A 25 5.64 7.43 -4.87
CA PHE A 25 4.19 7.22 -4.92
C PHE A 25 3.70 7.05 -6.35
N ALA A 26 2.56 6.41 -6.50
CA ALA A 26 1.95 6.17 -7.80
C ALA A 26 0.78 7.11 -8.08
N HIS A 27 0.82 7.77 -9.25
CA HIS A 27 -0.27 8.62 -9.70
C HIS A 27 -0.54 8.45 -11.20
N ARG A 28 -1.79 8.16 -11.58
CA ARG A 28 -2.23 7.99 -12.99
C ARG A 28 -1.36 7.00 -13.78
N GLY A 29 -0.92 5.96 -13.08
CA GLY A 29 -0.09 4.91 -13.63
C GLY A 29 1.39 5.26 -13.76
N GLU A 30 1.85 6.45 -13.34
CA GLU A 30 3.27 6.79 -13.27
C GLU A 30 3.80 6.77 -11.83
N LEU A 31 5.10 6.52 -11.70
CA LEU A 31 5.81 6.58 -10.43
C LEU A 31 6.49 7.95 -10.28
N TYR A 32 6.12 8.65 -9.22
CA TYR A 32 6.70 9.91 -8.81
C TYR A 32 7.52 9.72 -7.54
N ALA A 33 8.31 10.73 -7.20
CA ALA A 33 8.92 10.84 -5.90
C ALA A 33 8.79 12.27 -5.35
N ILE A 34 8.62 12.41 -4.03
CA ILE A 34 8.92 13.64 -3.31
C ILE A 34 10.34 13.49 -2.78
N TYR A 35 11.27 14.27 -3.31
CA TYR A 35 12.67 14.29 -2.89
C TYR A 35 12.98 15.63 -2.27
N ASN A 36 13.28 15.64 -0.96
CA ASN A 36 13.57 16.87 -0.20
C ASN A 36 12.52 17.97 -0.44
N GLY A 37 11.24 17.61 -0.37
CA GLY A 37 10.10 18.52 -0.55
C GLY A 37 9.74 18.85 -2.00
N VAL A 38 10.47 18.34 -3.00
CA VAL A 38 10.20 18.59 -4.42
C VAL A 38 9.66 17.34 -5.10
N ARG A 39 8.54 17.48 -5.80
CA ARG A 39 7.98 16.40 -6.62
C ARG A 39 8.71 16.27 -7.95
N ILE A 40 9.21 15.09 -8.24
CA ILE A 40 9.86 14.69 -9.49
C ILE A 40 9.34 13.34 -9.98
N LEU A 41 9.65 12.94 -11.22
CA LEU A 41 9.43 11.55 -11.65
C LEU A 41 10.49 10.65 -11.01
N PHE A 42 10.14 9.39 -10.73
CA PHE A 42 11.11 8.44 -10.18
C PHE A 42 12.39 8.34 -11.04
N GLN A 43 12.25 8.38 -12.36
CA GLN A 43 13.38 8.34 -13.30
C GLN A 43 14.36 9.51 -13.13
N ASP A 44 13.88 10.65 -12.63
CA ASP A 44 14.65 11.89 -12.46
C ASP A 44 15.30 12.00 -11.08
N LEU A 45 15.05 11.03 -10.17
CA LEU A 45 15.76 10.94 -8.89
C LEU A 45 17.28 10.86 -9.11
N PRO A 46 18.08 11.37 -8.15
CA PRO A 46 19.53 11.20 -8.17
C PRO A 46 19.92 9.73 -8.34
N SER A 47 20.98 9.47 -9.11
CA SER A 47 21.40 8.09 -9.42
C SER A 47 21.72 7.26 -8.18
N MET A 48 22.23 7.89 -7.12
CA MET A 48 22.50 7.21 -5.84
C MET A 48 21.21 6.75 -5.16
N GLU A 49 20.19 7.62 -5.08
CA GLU A 49 18.87 7.28 -4.53
C GLU A 49 18.23 6.11 -5.29
N LYS A 50 18.18 6.22 -6.63
CA LYS A 50 17.63 5.15 -7.48
C LYS A 50 18.36 3.83 -7.28
N ARG A 51 19.68 3.88 -7.10
CA ARG A 51 20.51 2.70 -6.89
C ARG A 51 20.13 1.95 -5.62
N ASN A 52 19.79 2.65 -4.53
CA ASN A 52 19.38 2.01 -3.29
C ASN A 52 18.11 1.15 -3.49
N PHE A 53 17.09 1.68 -4.19
CA PHE A 53 15.88 0.92 -4.52
C PHE A 53 16.16 -0.25 -5.47
N VAL A 54 17.02 -0.07 -6.47
CA VAL A 54 17.43 -1.15 -7.38
C VAL A 54 18.15 -2.27 -6.62
N GLU A 55 19.08 -1.92 -5.72
CA GLU A 55 19.81 -2.91 -4.92
C GLU A 55 18.88 -3.68 -3.97
N MET A 56 17.92 -2.99 -3.35
CA MET A 56 16.88 -3.64 -2.55
C MET A 56 16.03 -4.59 -3.39
N TYR A 57 15.57 -4.16 -4.57
CA TYR A 57 14.83 -5.03 -5.50
C TYR A 57 15.65 -6.26 -5.87
N MET A 58 16.93 -6.09 -6.21
CA MET A 58 17.81 -7.20 -6.60
C MET A 58 17.95 -8.25 -5.49
N LYS A 59 17.95 -7.85 -4.22
CA LYS A 59 18.01 -8.72 -3.04
C LYS A 59 16.67 -9.44 -2.76
N ASP A 60 15.54 -8.82 -3.10
CA ASP A 60 14.19 -9.34 -2.88
C ASP A 60 13.79 -10.39 -3.94
N LYS A 61 14.42 -11.58 -3.86
CA LYS A 61 14.20 -12.69 -4.81
C LYS A 61 12.78 -13.26 -4.73
N GLU A 62 12.18 -13.24 -3.56
CA GLU A 62 10.81 -13.71 -3.35
C GLU A 62 9.81 -12.85 -4.13
N SER A 63 9.91 -11.52 -4.01
CA SER A 63 9.01 -10.62 -4.75
C SER A 63 9.26 -10.68 -6.25
N GLN A 64 10.52 -10.81 -6.70
CA GLN A 64 10.85 -11.04 -8.11
C GLN A 64 10.14 -12.30 -8.66
N GLU A 65 10.23 -13.40 -7.92
CA GLU A 65 9.58 -14.65 -8.33
C GLU A 65 8.05 -14.55 -8.29
N PHE A 66 7.50 -13.90 -7.27
CA PHE A 66 6.08 -13.64 -7.13
C PHE A 66 5.55 -12.85 -8.33
N ILE A 67 6.17 -11.72 -8.65
CA ILE A 67 5.80 -10.86 -9.78
C ILE A 67 5.85 -11.64 -11.10
N ARG A 68 6.90 -12.45 -11.30
CA ARG A 68 7.02 -13.29 -12.49
C ARG A 68 5.88 -14.31 -12.60
N LYS A 69 5.59 -15.05 -11.52
CA LYS A 69 4.61 -16.15 -11.54
C LYS A 69 3.16 -15.67 -11.52
N GLN A 70 2.87 -14.64 -10.74
CA GLN A 70 1.49 -14.20 -10.47
C GLN A 70 1.04 -13.08 -11.40
N PHE A 71 1.96 -12.21 -11.85
CA PHE A 71 1.64 -11.13 -12.78
C PHE A 71 2.13 -11.38 -14.20
N GLY A 72 2.93 -12.44 -14.44
CA GLY A 72 3.45 -12.77 -15.76
C GLY A 72 4.53 -11.81 -16.26
N ILE A 73 5.12 -11.00 -15.36
CA ILE A 73 6.09 -9.96 -15.72
C ILE A 73 7.51 -10.54 -15.61
N THR A 74 8.19 -10.68 -16.75
CA THR A 74 9.53 -11.30 -16.84
C THR A 74 10.67 -10.32 -17.07
N GLY A 75 10.37 -9.11 -17.56
CA GLY A 75 11.37 -8.07 -17.80
C GLY A 75 11.86 -7.43 -16.50
N PHE A 76 13.15 -7.10 -16.44
CA PHE A 76 13.74 -6.49 -15.24
C PHE A 76 13.10 -5.14 -14.92
N GLU A 77 13.04 -4.24 -15.91
CA GLU A 77 12.50 -2.89 -15.73
C GLU A 77 11.01 -2.90 -15.36
N SER A 78 10.21 -3.69 -16.09
CA SER A 78 8.78 -3.82 -15.80
C SER A 78 8.52 -4.50 -14.45
N GLY A 79 9.35 -5.49 -14.08
CA GLY A 79 9.30 -6.13 -12.77
C GLY A 79 9.69 -5.17 -11.64
N PHE A 80 10.74 -4.39 -11.83
CA PHE A 80 11.20 -3.38 -10.87
C PHE A 80 10.15 -2.29 -10.67
N ARG A 81 9.56 -1.78 -11.76
CA ARG A 81 8.48 -0.79 -11.69
C ARG A 81 7.24 -1.35 -10.99
N GLN A 82 6.88 -2.62 -11.24
CA GLN A 82 5.78 -3.28 -10.54
C GLN A 82 6.10 -3.48 -9.05
N TRP A 83 7.34 -3.81 -8.72
CA TRP A 83 7.81 -3.95 -7.34
C TRP A 83 7.78 -2.63 -6.59
N LEU A 84 8.29 -1.55 -7.20
CA LEU A 84 8.21 -0.19 -6.67
C LEU A 84 6.77 0.21 -6.40
N PHE A 85 5.90 0.07 -7.41
CA PHE A 85 4.47 0.32 -7.23
C PHE A 85 3.90 -0.49 -6.08
N CYS A 86 4.26 -1.77 -5.97
CA CYS A 86 3.70 -2.63 -4.93
C CYS A 86 4.14 -2.23 -3.53
N LYS A 87 5.40 -1.82 -3.32
CA LYS A 87 5.99 -1.58 -1.99
C LYS A 87 6.01 -0.14 -1.53
N PHE A 88 5.98 0.81 -2.45
CA PHE A 88 6.20 2.25 -2.23
C PHE A 88 5.23 3.06 -3.09
N GLY A 89 4.03 2.51 -3.26
CA GLY A 89 3.04 3.06 -4.19
C GLY A 89 2.12 4.05 -3.51
N ALA A 90 1.95 3.91 -2.19
CA ALA A 90 1.15 4.80 -1.38
C ALA A 90 1.79 6.19 -1.32
N LEU A 91 0.99 7.16 -0.91
CA LEU A 91 1.50 8.46 -0.49
C LEU A 91 0.99 8.62 0.93
N ASP A 92 1.79 8.23 1.91
CA ASP A 92 1.36 8.13 3.32
C ASP A 92 1.99 9.19 4.23
N GLY A 93 2.99 9.91 3.73
CA GLY A 93 3.62 11.04 4.43
C GLY A 93 4.85 10.66 5.25
N ASP A 94 5.17 9.36 5.33
CA ASP A 94 6.35 8.83 5.99
C ASP A 94 7.41 8.47 4.94
N PRO A 95 8.52 9.22 4.82
CA PRO A 95 9.44 9.04 3.69
C PRO A 95 10.01 7.62 3.59
N ASP A 96 9.79 6.98 2.44
CA ASP A 96 10.35 5.67 2.09
C ASP A 96 11.86 5.54 2.28
N SER A 97 12.61 6.63 2.13
CA SER A 97 14.05 6.63 2.35
C SER A 97 14.56 7.86 3.09
N ILE A 98 15.34 7.61 4.13
CA ILE A 98 16.05 8.63 4.91
C ILE A 98 17.47 8.11 5.18
N ASN A 99 18.50 8.89 4.82
CA ASN A 99 19.92 8.54 5.04
C ASN A 99 20.27 7.12 4.56
N ASP A 100 19.89 6.77 3.32
CA ASP A 100 20.07 5.46 2.69
C ASP A 100 19.35 4.27 3.35
N GLN A 101 18.61 4.50 4.43
CA GLN A 101 17.72 3.50 5.01
C GLN A 101 16.39 3.52 4.25
N ILE A 102 16.01 2.40 3.63
CA ILE A 102 14.73 2.24 2.93
C ILE A 102 13.74 1.52 3.83
N THR A 103 12.55 2.08 3.96
CA THR A 103 11.40 1.53 4.68
C THR A 103 10.23 1.46 3.71
N PRO A 104 9.72 0.27 3.35
CA PRO A 104 8.52 0.15 2.52
C PRO A 104 7.25 0.66 3.20
N ASP A 105 6.27 1.04 2.37
CA ASP A 105 4.91 1.33 2.81
C ASP A 105 4.42 0.22 3.75
N THR A 106 3.78 0.63 4.84
CA THR A 106 3.05 -0.32 5.68
C THR A 106 1.92 -0.99 4.89
N TYR A 107 1.30 -0.23 3.98
CA TYR A 107 0.32 -0.73 3.05
C TYR A 107 0.19 0.13 1.80
N ASN A 108 0.30 -0.49 0.63
CA ASN A 108 0.06 0.18 -0.63
C ASN A 108 -1.44 0.45 -0.88
N SER A 109 -1.88 1.63 -0.44
CA SER A 109 -3.22 2.16 -0.64
C SER A 109 -3.50 2.61 -2.08
N ALA A 110 -2.47 2.89 -2.88
CA ALA A 110 -2.62 3.33 -4.26
C ALA A 110 -3.18 2.25 -5.18
N CYS A 111 -2.95 0.98 -4.87
CA CYS A 111 -3.55 -0.13 -5.58
C CYS A 111 -5.05 -0.23 -5.30
N GLN A 112 -5.88 -0.07 -6.33
CA GLN A 112 -7.34 -0.22 -6.18
C GLN A 112 -7.83 -1.67 -6.25
N ARG A 113 -7.01 -2.60 -6.77
CA ARG A 113 -7.37 -4.02 -6.96
C ARG A 113 -7.49 -4.76 -5.63
N ILE A 114 -8.71 -5.01 -5.20
CA ILE A 114 -9.04 -5.67 -3.92
C ILE A 114 -8.70 -7.16 -3.90
N ASP A 115 -8.75 -7.78 -5.07
CA ASP A 115 -8.52 -9.19 -5.32
C ASP A 115 -7.07 -9.50 -5.72
N CYS A 116 -6.19 -8.50 -5.67
CA CYS A 116 -4.81 -8.66 -6.09
C CYS A 116 -4.11 -9.76 -5.26
N PRO A 117 -3.50 -10.77 -5.92
CA PRO A 117 -2.84 -11.87 -5.21
C PRO A 117 -1.61 -11.42 -4.42
N GLY A 118 -1.04 -10.26 -4.74
CA GLY A 118 0.10 -9.65 -4.04
C GLY A 118 -0.30 -8.87 -2.79
N ARG A 119 -1.61 -8.69 -2.55
CA ARG A 119 -2.10 -7.89 -1.43
C ARG A 119 -1.74 -8.54 -0.09
N GLY A 120 -1.07 -7.79 0.79
CA GLY A 120 -0.56 -8.30 2.07
C GLY A 120 0.60 -9.30 1.96
N LYS A 121 1.21 -9.45 0.78
CA LYS A 121 2.43 -10.27 0.60
C LYS A 121 3.62 -9.42 0.18
N ILE A 122 3.45 -8.69 -0.92
CA ILE A 122 4.49 -7.82 -1.48
C ILE A 122 4.20 -6.34 -1.22
N CYS A 123 3.00 -5.98 -0.76
CA CYS A 123 2.52 -4.61 -0.72
C CYS A 123 2.26 -4.05 0.69
N GLY A 124 2.93 -4.60 1.69
CA GLY A 124 2.92 -4.13 3.07
C GLY A 124 4.02 -4.80 3.88
N SER A 125 4.59 -4.10 4.85
CA SER A 125 5.78 -4.52 5.58
C SER A 125 5.52 -5.51 6.71
N ASP A 126 4.41 -5.42 7.45
CA ASP A 126 4.27 -6.19 8.71
C ASP A 126 2.96 -6.97 8.91
N ILE A 127 1.84 -6.50 8.36
CA ILE A 127 0.54 -7.15 8.59
C ILE A 127 0.03 -7.75 7.29
N ALA A 128 0.37 -9.03 7.08
CA ALA A 128 -0.06 -9.78 5.91
C ALA A 128 -1.59 -9.99 5.90
N LEU A 129 -2.34 -9.01 5.39
CA LEU A 129 -3.79 -9.08 5.28
C LEU A 129 -4.23 -9.93 4.09
N LYS A 130 -5.14 -10.86 4.34
CA LYS A 130 -5.79 -11.67 3.29
C LYS A 130 -6.90 -10.85 2.61
N SER A 131 -7.22 -11.15 1.36
CA SER A 131 -8.24 -10.42 0.60
C SER A 131 -9.61 -10.35 1.30
N TYR A 132 -10.03 -11.43 1.96
CA TYR A 132 -11.29 -11.44 2.72
C TYR A 132 -11.23 -10.58 4.00
N GLU A 133 -10.04 -10.40 4.59
CA GLU A 133 -9.84 -9.53 5.75
C GLU A 133 -10.02 -8.08 5.32
N ILE A 134 -9.44 -7.71 4.18
CA ILE A 134 -9.52 -6.36 3.60
C ILE A 134 -10.95 -6.02 3.19
N ALA A 135 -11.67 -6.97 2.57
CA ALA A 135 -13.09 -6.80 2.28
C ALA A 135 -13.90 -6.54 3.58
N THR A 136 -13.60 -7.27 4.66
CA THR A 136 -14.24 -7.07 5.96
C THR A 136 -13.92 -5.70 6.55
N LEU A 137 -12.65 -5.25 6.47
CA LEU A 137 -12.20 -3.95 6.99
C LEU A 137 -12.83 -2.77 6.25
N ARG A 138 -12.99 -2.86 4.93
CA ARG A 138 -13.64 -1.80 4.12
C ARG A 138 -15.11 -1.64 4.42
N GLU A 139 -15.82 -2.76 4.50
CA GLU A 139 -17.23 -2.78 4.89
C GLU A 139 -17.40 -2.21 6.31
N LEU A 140 -16.53 -2.60 7.24
CA LEU A 140 -16.51 -2.05 8.60
C LEU A 140 -16.24 -0.53 8.62
N LYS A 141 -15.26 -0.05 7.85
CA LYS A 141 -14.92 1.37 7.73
C LYS A 141 -16.06 2.21 7.13
N SER A 142 -16.90 1.61 6.29
CA SER A 142 -18.09 2.28 5.73
C SER A 142 -19.21 2.51 6.75
N GLY A 143 -19.05 2.04 8.00
CA GLY A 143 -20.02 2.23 9.08
C GLY A 143 -21.14 1.20 9.10
N LYS A 144 -21.07 0.15 8.27
CA LYS A 144 -22.07 -0.93 8.22
C LYS A 144 -22.08 -1.75 9.50
N THR A 145 -23.26 -2.18 9.90
CA THR A 145 -23.48 -3.13 11.00
C THR A 145 -23.02 -4.53 10.61
N ALA A 146 -22.73 -5.40 11.60
CA ALA A 146 -22.30 -6.78 11.33
C ALA A 146 -23.27 -7.56 10.42
N LYS A 147 -24.58 -7.26 10.49
CA LYS A 147 -25.60 -7.85 9.64
C LYS A 147 -25.48 -7.39 8.19
N GLU A 148 -25.34 -6.09 7.96
CA GLU A 148 -25.16 -5.54 6.60
C GLU A 148 -23.86 -6.02 5.95
N ILE A 149 -22.79 -6.13 6.74
CA ILE A 149 -21.51 -6.71 6.28
C ILE A 149 -21.70 -8.19 5.91
N ALA A 150 -22.45 -8.94 6.71
CA ALA A 150 -22.73 -10.36 6.47
C ALA A 150 -23.47 -10.54 5.13
N ASP A 151 -24.50 -9.73 4.90
CA ASP A 151 -25.26 -9.70 3.66
C ASP A 151 -24.37 -9.30 2.48
N SER A 152 -23.54 -8.25 2.62
CA SER A 152 -22.66 -7.77 1.55
C SER A 152 -21.54 -8.75 1.18
N LEU A 153 -21.06 -9.53 2.15
CA LEU A 153 -19.97 -10.50 1.94
C LEU A 153 -20.47 -11.93 1.75
N CYS A 154 -21.79 -12.15 1.71
CA CYS A 154 -22.43 -13.46 1.61
C CYS A 154 -21.92 -14.47 2.65
N ILE A 155 -21.81 -14.04 3.91
CA ILE A 155 -21.42 -14.88 5.06
C ILE A 155 -22.40 -14.70 6.22
N SER A 156 -22.26 -15.48 7.30
CA SER A 156 -23.12 -15.33 8.48
C SER A 156 -22.66 -14.18 9.40
N GLU A 157 -23.59 -13.55 10.11
CA GLU A 157 -23.28 -12.49 11.09
C GLU A 157 -22.28 -12.96 12.18
N PRO A 158 -22.37 -14.20 12.74
CA PRO A 158 -21.34 -14.72 13.63
C PRO A 158 -19.95 -14.81 12.97
N ALA A 159 -19.88 -15.14 11.68
CA ALA A 159 -18.61 -15.18 10.95
C ALA A 159 -17.99 -13.78 10.82
N VAL A 160 -18.79 -12.73 10.59
CA VAL A 160 -18.33 -11.33 10.60
C VAL A 160 -17.75 -10.96 11.96
N LYS A 161 -18.48 -11.23 13.05
CA LYS A 161 -18.01 -10.96 14.42
C LYS A 161 -16.68 -11.66 14.70
N SER A 162 -16.57 -12.95 14.36
CA SER A 162 -15.33 -13.70 14.52
C SER A 162 -14.16 -13.13 13.70
N ARG A 163 -14.41 -12.67 12.46
CA ARG A 163 -13.39 -12.01 11.64
C ARG A 163 -12.92 -10.70 12.27
N ILE A 164 -13.84 -9.86 12.76
CA ILE A 164 -13.50 -8.59 13.42
C ILE A 164 -12.64 -8.84 14.67
N GLU A 165 -12.98 -9.83 15.50
CA GLU A 165 -12.16 -10.19 16.67
C GLU A 165 -10.74 -10.63 16.27
N LYS A 166 -10.61 -11.47 15.24
CA LYS A 166 -9.29 -11.88 14.73
C LYS A 166 -8.49 -10.69 14.20
N LEU A 167 -9.16 -9.75 13.53
CA LEU A 167 -8.51 -8.53 13.03
C LEU A 167 -8.06 -7.63 14.17
N LYS A 168 -8.90 -7.42 15.19
CA LYS A 168 -8.49 -6.68 16.40
C LYS A 168 -7.24 -7.28 17.05
N ASN A 169 -7.19 -8.61 17.19
CA ASN A 169 -6.00 -9.30 17.73
C ASN A 169 -4.78 -9.11 16.82
N LYS A 170 -4.97 -9.20 15.50
CA LYS A 170 -3.89 -9.05 14.51
C LYS A 170 -3.29 -7.64 14.50
N PHE A 171 -4.11 -6.61 14.75
CA PHE A 171 -3.69 -5.22 14.88
C PHE A 171 -3.39 -4.79 16.33
N ASN A 172 -3.49 -5.72 17.29
CA ASN A 172 -3.30 -5.45 18.71
C ASN A 172 -4.16 -4.28 19.25
N VAL A 173 -5.44 -4.23 18.88
CA VAL A 173 -6.39 -3.18 19.30
C VAL A 173 -7.57 -3.74 20.10
N ALA A 174 -8.09 -2.93 21.02
CA ALA A 174 -9.15 -3.36 21.93
C ALA A 174 -10.55 -3.36 21.31
N ASN A 175 -10.84 -2.47 20.36
CA ASN A 175 -12.20 -2.24 19.85
C ASN A 175 -12.24 -1.92 18.35
N ALA A 176 -13.44 -2.00 17.77
CA ALA A 176 -13.64 -1.79 16.34
C ALA A 176 -13.36 -0.34 15.89
N VAL A 177 -13.52 0.65 16.78
CA VAL A 177 -13.23 2.05 16.46
C VAL A 177 -11.73 2.27 16.30
N ALA A 178 -10.92 1.73 17.23
CA ALA A 178 -9.46 1.74 17.11
C ALA A 178 -9.00 0.98 15.85
N LEU A 179 -9.64 -0.14 15.53
CA LEU A 179 -9.38 -0.86 14.29
C LEU A 179 -9.68 0.00 13.05
N ILE A 180 -10.80 0.71 13.00
CA ILE A 180 -11.15 1.62 11.90
C ILE A 180 -10.15 2.77 11.78
N GLY A 181 -9.64 3.30 12.90
CA GLY A 181 -8.57 4.31 12.92
C GLY A 181 -7.33 3.84 12.17
N ILE A 182 -6.77 2.69 12.57
CA ILE A 182 -5.60 2.10 11.91
C ILE A 182 -5.86 1.81 10.43
N VAL A 183 -7.02 1.24 10.10
CA VAL A 183 -7.41 0.94 8.71
C VAL A 183 -7.48 2.22 7.86
N THR A 184 -7.84 3.34 8.48
CA THR A 184 -7.88 4.64 7.81
C THR A 184 -6.48 5.18 7.54
N GLU A 185 -5.58 5.09 8.52
CA GLU A 185 -4.16 5.45 8.39
C GLU A 185 -3.48 4.60 7.30
N LEU A 186 -3.78 3.30 7.24
CA LEU A 186 -3.28 2.40 6.19
C LEU A 186 -3.90 2.65 4.80
N GLY A 187 -4.82 3.61 4.67
CA GLY A 187 -5.48 3.91 3.39
C GLY A 187 -6.30 2.75 2.81
N ILE A 188 -6.80 1.85 3.68
CA ILE A 188 -7.62 0.67 3.29
C ILE A 188 -9.06 1.05 2.97
#